data_AF-A0A2M7X177-F1
#
_entry.id   AF-A0A2M7X177-F1
#
_cell.length_a   1.000
_cell.length_b   1.000
_cell.length_c   1.000
_cell.angle_alpha   90.00
_cell.angle_beta   90.00
_cell.angle_gamma   90.00
#
_symmetry.space_group_name_H-M   'P 1'
#
loop_
_entity.id
_entity.type
_entity.pdbx_description
1 polymer ?
#
loop_
_entity_poly.entity_id
_entity_poly.type
_entity_poly.pdbx_seq_one_letter_code
_entity_poly.pdbx_strand_id
1 'polypeptide(L)'
;MQSELVHEREAFVPTTEQEPRTKQVESYKRRAAEVRELFETHNISRGELGATVGKMIVKELAFLHVLSDLEPHVVQREIDKIHEFYGEVFHGAGVYEKLKSGFLGEFAVAYAISEQLGYPVHLPTIEEDMKGKIDLIVDLEDGSPPLAIQVKSLHMDAPPENIIFNPTDTELAVLPESIANNEEAHTMAAHADTMVEYCSENGLRPLYIIIPSAGGEHSMYNQKSGLPERLTQEGKDTVLADTIWKELQQKGFVSWD
;
A
#
# COMPACT_ATOMS: atom_id res chain seq x y z
N MET A 1 4.94 0.42 29.61
CA MET A 1 3.49 0.68 29.78
C MET A 1 2.88 0.42 28.41
N GLN A 2 2.14 -0.68 28.24
CA GLN A 2 1.49 -0.99 26.96
C GLN A 2 0.37 0.03 26.73
N SER A 3 0.40 0.68 25.57
CA SER A 3 -0.62 1.63 25.15
C SER A 3 -2.00 0.95 25.16
N GLU A 4 -2.95 1.55 25.88
CA GLU A 4 -4.34 1.08 26.02
C GLU A 4 -5.07 0.99 24.66
N LEU A 5 -4.50 1.54 23.57
CA LEU A 5 -5.08 1.57 22.22
C LEU A 5 -5.01 0.26 21.42
N VAL A 6 -4.23 -0.73 21.87
CA VAL A 6 -4.03 -2.00 21.15
C VAL A 6 -4.83 -3.15 21.78
N HIS A 7 -5.30 -2.96 23.01
CA HIS A 7 -5.78 -4.03 23.87
C HIS A 7 -7.17 -4.59 23.50
N GLU A 8 -7.90 -3.90 22.61
CA GLU A 8 -9.29 -4.24 22.22
C GLU A 8 -9.42 -4.90 20.82
N ARG A 9 -8.33 -5.30 20.17
CA ARG A 9 -8.36 -5.83 18.79
C ARG A 9 -8.49 -7.35 18.77
N GLU A 10 -9.51 -7.88 18.07
CA GLU A 10 -9.76 -9.33 17.92
C GLU A 10 -8.70 -10.04 17.07
N ALA A 11 -8.26 -11.20 17.55
CA ALA A 11 -7.40 -12.11 16.78
C ALA A 11 -8.25 -12.98 15.83
N PHE A 12 -7.87 -13.01 14.54
CA PHE A 12 -8.59 -13.74 13.50
C PHE A 12 -7.98 -15.13 13.29
N VAL A 13 -8.78 -16.19 13.36
CA VAL A 13 -8.35 -17.59 13.19
C VAL A 13 -8.87 -18.12 11.84
N PRO A 14 -8.03 -18.72 10.97
CA PRO A 14 -8.46 -19.17 9.65
C PRO A 14 -9.36 -20.43 9.71
N THR A 15 -10.41 -20.44 8.89
CA THR A 15 -11.31 -21.59 8.68
C THR A 15 -10.68 -22.57 7.67
N THR A 16 -10.57 -23.84 8.04
CA THR A 16 -9.81 -24.89 7.31
C THR A 16 -10.62 -25.74 6.32
N GLU A 17 -11.81 -25.31 5.88
CA GLU A 17 -12.63 -26.11 4.97
C GLU A 17 -12.35 -25.82 3.47
N GLN A 18 -11.90 -26.86 2.74
CA GLN A 18 -11.70 -26.82 1.28
C GLN A 18 -12.96 -27.29 0.54
N GLU A 19 -13.64 -26.39 -0.16
CA GLU A 19 -14.71 -26.74 -1.11
C GLU A 19 -14.20 -27.07 -2.53
N PRO A 20 -14.95 -27.85 -3.34
CA PRO A 20 -14.56 -28.21 -4.70
C PRO A 20 -14.53 -27.01 -5.67
N ARG A 21 -13.42 -26.90 -6.42
CA ARG A 21 -13.00 -25.77 -7.27
C ARG A 21 -14.05 -25.25 -8.28
N THR A 22 -14.90 -26.11 -8.85
CA THR A 22 -15.90 -25.71 -9.87
C THR A 22 -17.13 -25.02 -9.28
N LYS A 23 -17.52 -25.35 -8.03
CA LYS A 23 -18.62 -24.67 -7.33
C LYS A 23 -18.20 -23.29 -6.80
N GLN A 24 -16.92 -23.11 -6.51
CA GLN A 24 -16.34 -21.84 -6.08
C GLN A 24 -16.37 -20.77 -7.20
N VAL A 25 -15.94 -21.08 -8.42
CA VAL A 25 -15.82 -20.09 -9.52
C VAL A 25 -17.17 -19.47 -9.91
N GLU A 26 -18.25 -20.25 -10.00
CA GLU A 26 -19.61 -19.72 -10.25
C GLU A 26 -20.14 -18.88 -9.07
N SER A 27 -19.77 -19.23 -7.84
CA SER A 27 -20.11 -18.46 -6.63
C SER A 27 -19.41 -17.08 -6.59
N TYR A 28 -18.17 -16.97 -7.07
CA TYR A 28 -17.40 -15.71 -6.99
C TYR A 28 -17.84 -14.69 -8.03
N LYS A 29 -18.06 -15.13 -9.29
CA LYS A 29 -18.55 -14.22 -10.34
C LYS A 29 -19.95 -13.70 -10.03
N ARG A 30 -20.82 -14.56 -9.49
CA ARG A 30 -22.16 -14.15 -9.03
C ARG A 30 -22.06 -13.12 -7.91
N ARG A 31 -21.19 -13.34 -6.92
CA ARG A 31 -20.99 -12.41 -5.81
C ARG A 31 -20.38 -11.07 -6.26
N ALA A 32 -19.45 -11.08 -7.21
CA ALA A 32 -18.92 -9.86 -7.83
C ALA A 32 -20.01 -9.07 -8.58
N ALA A 33 -20.93 -9.77 -9.26
CA ALA A 33 -22.08 -9.15 -9.91
C ALA A 33 -23.11 -8.59 -8.91
N GLU A 34 -23.42 -9.33 -7.84
CA GLU A 34 -24.31 -8.87 -6.75
C GLU A 34 -23.76 -7.60 -6.09
N VAL A 35 -22.45 -7.58 -5.82
CA VAL A 35 -21.75 -6.42 -5.28
C VAL A 35 -21.82 -5.22 -6.24
N ARG A 36 -21.61 -5.44 -7.54
CA ARG A 36 -21.76 -4.40 -8.57
C ARG A 36 -23.18 -3.82 -8.62
N GLU A 37 -24.19 -4.67 -8.60
CA GLU A 37 -25.61 -4.28 -8.64
C GLU A 37 -26.02 -3.46 -7.39
N LEU A 38 -25.53 -3.85 -6.21
CA LEU A 38 -25.71 -3.09 -4.97
C LEU A 38 -25.19 -1.66 -5.07
N PHE A 39 -24.04 -1.47 -5.71
CA PHE A 39 -23.44 -0.13 -5.87
C PHE A 39 -24.13 0.74 -6.90
N GLU A 40 -24.54 0.14 -8.03
CA GLU A 40 -25.38 0.82 -9.01
C GLU A 40 -26.70 1.28 -8.37
N THR A 41 -27.28 0.44 -7.50
CA THR A 41 -28.52 0.74 -6.76
C THR A 41 -28.33 1.89 -5.75
N HIS A 42 -27.16 2.02 -5.15
CA HIS A 42 -26.86 3.02 -4.11
C HIS A 42 -26.11 4.27 -4.60
N ASN A 43 -25.89 4.42 -5.92
CA ASN A 43 -25.14 5.55 -6.51
C ASN A 43 -23.74 5.76 -5.91
N ILE A 44 -23.07 4.69 -5.46
CA ILE A 44 -21.69 4.77 -4.98
C ILE A 44 -20.76 4.91 -6.17
N SER A 45 -19.81 5.86 -6.11
CA SER A 45 -18.88 6.05 -7.22
C SER A 45 -17.89 4.88 -7.32
N ARG A 46 -17.46 4.56 -8.54
CA ARG A 46 -16.43 3.51 -8.77
C ARG A 46 -15.10 3.84 -8.09
N GLY A 47 -14.78 5.12 -7.89
CA GLY A 47 -13.58 5.56 -7.20
C GLY A 47 -13.61 5.27 -5.71
N GLU A 48 -14.71 5.58 -5.02
CA GLU A 48 -14.91 5.26 -3.60
C GLU A 48 -14.91 3.74 -3.36
N LEU A 49 -15.50 2.99 -4.29
CA LEU A 49 -15.43 1.53 -4.31
C LEU A 49 -13.98 1.04 -4.44
N GLY A 50 -13.24 1.61 -5.39
CA GLY A 50 -11.82 1.33 -5.62
C GLY A 50 -10.98 1.47 -4.36
N ALA A 51 -11.14 2.59 -3.65
CA ALA A 51 -10.44 2.87 -2.39
C ALA A 51 -10.75 1.84 -1.29
N THR A 52 -12.03 1.53 -1.07
CA THR A 52 -12.44 0.58 -0.02
C THR A 52 -11.93 -0.83 -0.31
N VAL A 53 -12.10 -1.26 -1.54
CA VAL A 53 -11.66 -2.56 -2.04
C VAL A 53 -10.15 -2.69 -1.97
N GLY A 54 -9.43 -1.66 -2.41
CA GLY A 54 -7.99 -1.66 -2.41
C GLY A 54 -7.37 -1.86 -1.05
N LYS A 55 -7.92 -1.22 -0.02
CA LYS A 55 -7.50 -1.45 1.36
C LYS A 55 -7.76 -2.87 1.83
N MET A 56 -8.88 -3.48 1.41
CA MET A 56 -9.11 -4.90 1.66
C MET A 56 -8.04 -5.74 0.96
N ILE A 57 -7.63 -5.40 -0.27
CA ILE A 57 -6.53 -6.07 -0.96
C ILE A 57 -5.23 -5.92 -0.18
N VAL A 58 -4.81 -4.70 0.18
CA VAL A 58 -3.57 -4.48 0.96
C VAL A 58 -3.61 -5.28 2.25
N LYS A 59 -4.73 -5.26 2.96
CA LYS A 59 -4.92 -6.02 4.20
C LYS A 59 -4.83 -7.53 3.99
N GLU A 60 -5.50 -8.07 2.97
CA GLU A 60 -5.47 -9.50 2.66
C GLU A 60 -4.08 -9.93 2.17
N LEU A 61 -3.42 -9.12 1.35
CA LEU A 61 -2.04 -9.36 0.91
C LEU A 61 -1.06 -9.34 2.09
N ALA A 62 -1.18 -8.35 2.98
CA ALA A 62 -0.40 -8.29 4.22
C ALA A 62 -0.63 -9.55 5.06
N PHE A 63 -1.88 -9.96 5.28
CA PHE A 63 -2.17 -11.19 6.01
C PHE A 63 -1.56 -12.42 5.34
N LEU A 64 -1.76 -12.59 4.03
CA LEU A 64 -1.31 -13.73 3.26
C LEU A 64 0.22 -13.82 3.13
N HIS A 65 0.92 -12.68 3.14
CA HIS A 65 2.38 -12.65 2.96
C HIS A 65 3.19 -12.52 4.24
N VAL A 66 2.67 -11.81 5.25
CA VAL A 66 3.39 -11.46 6.48
C VAL A 66 2.95 -12.32 7.65
N LEU A 67 1.64 -12.53 7.78
CA LEU A 67 1.03 -13.15 8.97
C LEU A 67 0.58 -14.60 8.74
N SER A 68 0.97 -15.19 7.62
CA SER A 68 0.46 -16.48 7.18
C SER A 68 1.41 -17.64 7.52
N ASP A 69 0.87 -18.68 8.16
CA ASP A 69 1.53 -19.99 8.26
C ASP A 69 1.33 -20.85 6.99
N LEU A 70 0.74 -20.29 5.93
CA LEU A 70 0.41 -21.04 4.71
C LEU A 70 1.64 -21.26 3.82
N GLU A 71 1.65 -22.39 3.12
CA GLU A 71 2.68 -22.65 2.11
C GLU A 71 2.61 -21.62 0.96
N PRO A 72 3.75 -21.21 0.36
CA PRO A 72 3.80 -20.14 -0.64
C PRO A 72 2.86 -20.33 -1.84
N HIS A 73 2.64 -21.58 -2.26
CA HIS A 73 1.76 -21.88 -3.39
C HIS A 73 0.27 -21.74 -3.05
N VAL A 74 -0.09 -21.80 -1.76
CA VAL A 74 -1.44 -21.53 -1.26
C VAL A 74 -1.65 -20.02 -1.20
N VAL A 75 -0.68 -19.29 -0.66
CA VAL A 75 -0.66 -17.81 -0.66
C VAL A 75 -0.86 -17.28 -2.08
N GLN A 76 -0.08 -17.76 -3.05
CA GLN A 76 -0.21 -17.35 -4.45
C GLN A 76 -1.60 -17.63 -5.04
N ARG A 77 -2.26 -18.73 -4.62
CA ARG A 77 -3.60 -19.08 -5.09
C ARG A 77 -4.66 -18.13 -4.55
N GLU A 78 -4.55 -17.73 -3.29
CA GLU A 78 -5.49 -16.76 -2.69
C GLU A 78 -5.31 -15.36 -3.30
N ILE A 79 -4.06 -14.96 -3.58
CA ILE A 79 -3.76 -13.74 -4.34
C ILE A 79 -4.43 -13.77 -5.73
N ASP A 80 -4.30 -14.88 -6.45
CA ASP A 80 -4.91 -15.02 -7.78
C ASP A 80 -6.45 -14.89 -7.70
N LYS A 81 -7.09 -15.43 -6.67
CA LYS A 81 -8.55 -15.28 -6.44
C LYS A 81 -8.94 -13.83 -6.14
N ILE A 82 -8.14 -13.12 -5.33
CA ILE A 82 -8.34 -11.71 -5.03
C ILE A 82 -8.32 -10.91 -6.33
N HIS A 83 -7.33 -11.13 -7.20
CA HIS A 83 -7.26 -10.46 -8.49
C HIS A 83 -8.44 -10.79 -9.41
N GLU A 84 -8.82 -12.08 -9.51
CA GLU A 84 -9.97 -12.50 -10.33
C GLU A 84 -11.28 -11.84 -9.85
N PHE A 85 -11.54 -11.82 -8.54
CA PHE A 85 -12.74 -11.21 -7.98
C PHE A 85 -12.82 -9.72 -8.31
N TYR A 86 -11.72 -8.99 -8.17
CA TYR A 86 -11.73 -7.55 -8.42
C TYR A 86 -11.70 -7.16 -9.89
N GLY A 87 -11.04 -7.97 -10.74
CA GLY A 87 -11.14 -7.84 -12.18
C GLY A 87 -12.60 -7.96 -12.64
N GLU A 88 -13.37 -8.86 -12.03
CA GLU A 88 -14.80 -8.96 -12.25
C GLU A 88 -15.54 -7.73 -11.69
N VAL A 89 -15.34 -7.31 -10.43
CA VAL A 89 -16.06 -6.15 -9.85
C VAL A 89 -15.93 -4.88 -10.69
N PHE A 90 -14.73 -4.53 -11.14
CA PHE A 90 -14.47 -3.25 -11.84
C PHE A 90 -14.62 -3.29 -13.36
N HIS A 91 -14.83 -4.47 -13.95
CA HIS A 91 -15.15 -4.72 -15.37
C HIS A 91 -14.73 -3.61 -16.35
N GLY A 92 -13.45 -3.59 -16.72
CA GLY A 92 -12.84 -2.59 -17.61
C GLY A 92 -11.36 -2.41 -17.27
N ALA A 93 -10.48 -2.85 -18.17
CA ALA A 93 -9.06 -3.02 -17.89
C ALA A 93 -8.35 -1.75 -17.36
N GLY A 94 -8.73 -0.56 -17.83
CA GLY A 94 -8.04 0.69 -17.47
C GLY A 94 -8.26 1.15 -16.03
N VAL A 95 -9.47 0.99 -15.47
CA VAL A 95 -9.77 1.47 -14.10
C VAL A 95 -9.21 0.52 -13.06
N TYR A 96 -9.35 -0.78 -13.30
CA TYR A 96 -8.82 -1.80 -12.39
C TYR A 96 -7.30 -1.73 -12.27
N GLU A 97 -6.57 -1.64 -13.39
CA GLU A 97 -5.10 -1.61 -13.33
C GLU A 97 -4.58 -0.33 -12.65
N LYS A 98 -5.21 0.83 -12.88
CA LYS A 98 -4.83 2.07 -12.17
C LYS A 98 -5.03 1.93 -10.66
N LEU A 99 -6.21 1.47 -10.23
CA LEU A 99 -6.51 1.25 -8.81
C LEU A 99 -5.55 0.23 -8.19
N LYS A 100 -5.37 -0.92 -8.84
CA LYS A 100 -4.49 -2.01 -8.41
C LYS A 100 -3.06 -1.54 -8.19
N SER A 101 -2.51 -0.71 -9.07
CA SER A 101 -1.12 -0.22 -8.93
C SER A 101 -0.89 0.61 -7.66
N GLY A 102 -1.88 1.43 -7.23
CA GLY A 102 -1.79 2.18 -5.97
C GLY A 102 -1.68 1.25 -4.77
N PHE A 103 -2.61 0.29 -4.67
CA PHE A 103 -2.69 -0.65 -3.56
C PHE A 103 -1.51 -1.62 -3.50
N LEU A 104 -1.04 -2.12 -4.64
CA LEU A 104 0.15 -2.97 -4.66
C LEU A 104 1.40 -2.19 -4.22
N GLY A 105 1.45 -0.88 -4.51
CA GLY A 105 2.51 -0.02 -3.99
C GLY A 105 2.45 0.19 -2.48
N GLU A 106 1.26 0.43 -1.93
CA GLU A 106 1.04 0.51 -0.48
C GLU A 106 1.47 -0.79 0.22
N PHE A 107 1.07 -1.94 -0.33
CA PHE A 107 1.48 -3.25 0.20
C PHE A 107 2.99 -3.46 0.12
N ALA A 108 3.64 -3.09 -0.99
CA ALA A 108 5.10 -3.21 -1.14
C ALA A 108 5.85 -2.43 -0.05
N VAL A 109 5.42 -1.20 0.23
CA VAL A 109 5.98 -0.36 1.30
C VAL A 109 5.73 -0.99 2.67
N ALA A 110 4.50 -1.43 2.95
CA ALA A 110 4.16 -2.07 4.21
C ALA A 110 5.01 -3.34 4.45
N TYR A 111 5.19 -4.16 3.42
CA TYR A 111 6.02 -5.35 3.47
C TYR A 111 7.50 -5.02 3.71
N ALA A 112 8.04 -4.03 2.99
CA ALA A 112 9.43 -3.60 3.17
C ALA A 112 9.70 -3.13 4.61
N ILE A 113 8.81 -2.30 5.17
CA ILE A 113 8.95 -1.77 6.52
C ILE A 113 8.78 -2.89 7.57
N SER A 114 7.75 -3.73 7.45
CA SER A 114 7.47 -4.80 8.41
C SER A 114 8.51 -5.91 8.37
N GLU A 115 8.73 -6.50 7.20
CA GLU A 115 9.45 -7.76 7.09
C GLU A 115 10.95 -7.59 6.84
N GLN A 116 11.35 -6.47 6.26
CA GLN A 116 12.75 -6.24 5.87
C GLN A 116 13.44 -5.27 6.83
N LEU A 117 12.74 -4.22 7.27
CA LEU A 117 13.25 -3.28 8.27
C LEU A 117 12.88 -3.66 9.71
N GLY A 118 11.86 -4.52 9.90
CA GLY A 118 11.46 -5.03 11.21
C GLY A 118 10.60 -4.08 12.04
N TYR A 119 10.00 -3.05 11.42
CA TYR A 119 9.16 -2.09 12.14
C TYR A 119 7.67 -2.45 12.04
N PRO A 120 6.92 -2.42 13.14
CA PRO A 120 5.48 -2.70 13.12
C PRO A 120 4.72 -1.69 12.25
N VAL A 121 3.94 -2.23 11.31
CA VAL A 121 3.05 -1.45 10.44
C VAL A 121 1.59 -1.63 10.89
N HIS A 122 0.86 -0.53 10.94
CA HIS A 122 -0.55 -0.48 11.32
C HIS A 122 -1.38 0.20 10.23
N LEU A 123 -2.64 -0.23 10.11
CA LEU A 123 -3.61 0.44 9.24
C LEU A 123 -4.15 1.71 9.92
N PRO A 124 -4.35 2.79 9.15
CA PRO A 124 -4.99 4.00 9.63
C PRO A 124 -6.48 3.76 9.92
N THR A 125 -7.04 4.57 10.80
CA THR A 125 -8.48 4.75 10.96
C THR A 125 -9.09 5.37 9.70
N ILE A 126 -10.42 5.28 9.58
CA ILE A 126 -11.15 5.92 8.46
C ILE A 126 -10.90 7.42 8.43
N GLU A 127 -10.78 8.06 9.59
CA GLU A 127 -10.53 9.50 9.67
C GLU A 127 -9.11 9.88 9.20
N GLU A 128 -8.10 9.17 9.67
CA GLU A 128 -6.69 9.37 9.29
C GLU A 128 -6.50 9.21 7.78
N ASP A 129 -7.15 8.21 7.18
CA ASP A 129 -7.10 8.00 5.74
C ASP A 129 -7.85 9.08 4.96
N MET A 130 -9.11 9.35 5.32
CA MET A 130 -9.94 10.23 4.50
C MET A 130 -9.55 11.70 4.65
N LYS A 131 -9.24 12.13 5.87
CA LYS A 131 -8.86 13.52 6.18
C LYS A 131 -7.36 13.70 6.13
N GLY A 132 -6.60 12.86 6.82
CA GLY A 132 -5.14 12.96 6.89
C GLY A 132 -4.40 12.44 5.66
N LYS A 133 -5.11 11.75 4.74
CA LYS A 133 -4.51 11.08 3.57
C LYS A 133 -3.44 10.07 3.97
N ILE A 134 -3.58 9.48 5.13
CA ILE A 134 -2.61 8.51 5.66
C ILE A 134 -2.96 7.13 5.10
N ASP A 135 -1.99 6.45 4.51
CA ASP A 135 -2.14 5.10 3.98
C ASP A 135 -1.63 4.05 5.01
N LEU A 136 -0.57 4.35 5.78
CA LEU A 136 -0.01 3.46 6.81
C LEU A 136 0.44 4.25 8.05
N ILE A 137 0.47 3.59 9.21
CA ILE A 137 1.08 4.10 10.45
C ILE A 137 2.22 3.15 10.85
N VAL A 138 3.38 3.70 11.25
CA VAL A 138 4.55 2.91 11.63
C VAL A 138 5.07 3.38 12.99
N ASP A 139 5.24 2.45 13.92
CA ASP A 139 5.93 2.70 15.17
C ASP A 139 7.41 2.32 15.00
N LEU A 140 8.31 3.30 15.11
CA LEU A 140 9.76 3.07 15.03
C LEU A 140 10.34 2.54 16.34
N GLU A 141 9.52 2.37 17.38
CA GLU A 141 9.90 1.92 18.72
C GLU A 141 10.96 2.84 19.39
N ASP A 142 11.08 4.07 18.91
CA ASP A 142 12.06 5.09 19.34
C ASP A 142 11.52 6.00 20.48
N GLY A 143 10.30 5.74 20.94
CA GLY A 143 9.62 6.56 21.95
C GLY A 143 9.13 7.92 21.44
N SER A 144 9.31 8.22 20.15
CA SER A 144 8.74 9.37 19.48
C SER A 144 7.35 9.04 18.90
N PRO A 145 6.56 10.05 18.49
CA PRO A 145 5.24 9.76 17.93
C PRO A 145 5.32 8.91 16.65
N PRO A 146 4.31 8.08 16.34
CA PRO A 146 4.34 7.22 15.16
C PRO A 146 4.52 8.01 13.85
N LEU A 147 5.16 7.37 12.86
CA LEU A 147 5.19 7.86 11.50
C LEU A 147 3.85 7.62 10.83
N ALA A 148 3.24 8.67 10.30
CA ALA A 148 2.17 8.56 9.33
C ALA A 148 2.78 8.51 7.95
N ILE A 149 2.35 7.56 7.12
CA ILE A 149 2.89 7.34 5.78
C ILE A 149 1.81 7.51 4.73
N GLN A 150 2.10 8.28 3.68
CA GLN A 150 1.33 8.29 2.44
C GLN A 150 2.18 7.71 1.31
N VAL A 151 1.62 6.79 0.53
CA VAL A 151 2.26 6.15 -0.61
C VAL A 151 1.64 6.63 -1.93
N LYS A 152 2.49 6.85 -2.93
CA LYS A 152 2.10 7.06 -4.32
C LYS A 152 2.95 6.21 -5.25
N SER A 153 2.27 5.40 -6.06
CA SER A 153 2.89 4.61 -7.12
C SER A 153 2.70 5.32 -8.46
N LEU A 154 3.78 5.75 -9.10
CA LEU A 154 3.75 6.52 -10.35
C LEU A 154 4.49 5.82 -11.48
N HIS A 155 4.12 6.06 -12.73
CA HIS A 155 4.95 5.62 -13.85
C HIS A 155 6.17 6.53 -13.98
N MET A 156 7.29 6.06 -13.44
CA MET A 156 8.55 6.81 -13.39
C MET A 156 9.61 6.07 -14.20
N ASP A 157 10.27 6.78 -15.09
CA ASP A 157 11.55 6.36 -15.70
C ASP A 157 12.74 6.84 -14.84
N ALA A 158 12.48 7.18 -13.56
CA ALA A 158 13.50 7.62 -12.63
C ALA A 158 14.14 6.41 -11.93
N PRO A 159 15.44 6.48 -11.63
CA PRO A 159 16.10 5.39 -10.94
C PRO A 159 15.60 5.24 -9.49
N PRO A 160 15.73 4.02 -8.92
CA PRO A 160 15.16 3.63 -7.63
C PRO A 160 15.48 4.49 -6.41
N GLU A 161 16.58 5.22 -6.45
CA GLU A 161 17.03 6.14 -5.41
C GLU A 161 16.14 7.38 -5.23
N ASN A 162 15.16 7.61 -6.11
CA ASN A 162 14.29 8.80 -6.07
C ASN A 162 12.98 8.60 -5.27
N ILE A 163 12.97 7.71 -4.28
CA ILE A 163 11.80 7.57 -3.39
C ILE A 163 11.79 8.76 -2.43
N ILE A 164 10.94 9.75 -2.69
CA ILE A 164 11.01 11.02 -1.97
C ILE A 164 10.20 10.97 -0.70
N PHE A 165 10.91 11.20 0.40
CA PHE A 165 10.36 11.40 1.71
C PHE A 165 10.26 12.88 2.02
N ASN A 166 9.02 13.37 2.16
CA ASN A 166 8.65 14.79 2.28
C ASN A 166 9.05 15.64 1.05
N PRO A 167 8.37 15.46 -0.09
CA PRO A 167 8.69 16.19 -1.31
C PRO A 167 8.51 17.69 -1.09
N THR A 168 9.61 18.42 -1.12
CA THR A 168 9.61 19.86 -1.29
C THR A 168 9.18 20.21 -2.71
N ASP A 169 8.69 21.44 -2.94
CA ASP A 169 8.37 21.93 -4.29
C ASP A 169 9.54 21.75 -5.28
N THR A 170 10.78 21.80 -4.77
CA THR A 170 12.00 21.65 -5.58
C THR A 170 12.23 20.19 -6.00
N GLU A 171 11.92 19.25 -5.11
CA GLU A 171 12.02 17.81 -5.35
C GLU A 171 10.93 17.30 -6.30
N LEU A 172 9.72 17.88 -6.26
CA LEU A 172 8.68 17.59 -7.25
C LEU A 172 9.05 18.11 -8.64
N ALA A 173 9.73 19.26 -8.73
CA ALA A 173 10.11 19.88 -10.00
C ALA A 173 11.22 19.14 -10.76
N VAL A 174 11.98 18.26 -10.09
CA VAL A 174 13.03 17.43 -10.71
C VAL A 174 12.56 16.03 -11.09
N LEU A 175 11.30 15.68 -10.81
CA LEU A 175 10.72 14.43 -11.27
C LEU A 175 10.68 14.37 -12.82
N PRO A 176 10.86 13.19 -13.44
CA PRO A 176 10.85 13.06 -14.89
C PRO A 176 9.60 13.67 -15.55
N GLU A 177 9.73 14.16 -16.79
CA GLU A 177 8.62 14.78 -17.54
C GLU A 177 7.36 13.88 -17.66
N SER A 178 7.50 12.56 -17.51
CA SER A 178 6.36 11.62 -17.46
C SER A 178 5.46 11.78 -16.24
N ILE A 179 5.96 12.40 -15.16
CA ILE A 179 5.24 12.76 -13.93
C ILE A 179 4.83 14.24 -13.96
N ALA A 180 5.45 15.06 -14.82
CA ALA A 180 5.16 16.48 -15.00
C ALA A 180 3.81 16.77 -15.70
N ASN A 181 2.82 15.89 -15.54
CA ASN A 181 1.43 16.33 -15.63
C ASN A 181 1.18 17.21 -14.39
N ASN A 182 1.24 18.54 -14.59
CA ASN A 182 1.08 19.53 -13.52
C ASN A 182 -0.09 19.22 -12.56
N GLU A 183 -1.19 18.64 -13.05
CA GLU A 183 -2.34 18.27 -12.21
C GLU A 183 -2.04 17.17 -11.17
N GLU A 184 -1.24 16.16 -11.51
CA GLU A 184 -0.92 15.05 -10.61
C GLU A 184 0.11 15.50 -9.56
N ALA A 185 1.11 16.28 -9.96
CA ALA A 185 2.07 16.91 -9.05
C ALA A 185 1.40 17.89 -8.07
N HIS A 186 0.48 18.74 -8.55
CA HIS A 186 -0.30 19.64 -7.68
C HIS A 186 -1.20 18.88 -6.71
N THR A 187 -1.82 17.78 -7.16
CA THR A 187 -2.64 16.92 -6.29
C THR A 187 -1.78 16.26 -5.21
N MET A 188 -0.58 15.80 -5.55
CA MET A 188 0.36 15.22 -4.60
C MET A 188 0.84 16.22 -3.56
N ALA A 189 1.20 17.44 -3.98
CA ALA A 189 1.57 18.52 -3.07
C ALA A 189 0.42 18.86 -2.09
N ALA A 190 -0.80 19.00 -2.61
CA ALA A 190 -1.97 19.27 -1.76
C ALA A 190 -2.25 18.14 -0.76
N HIS A 191 -2.06 16.88 -1.15
CA HIS A 191 -2.17 15.74 -0.23
C HIS A 191 -1.06 15.75 0.83
N ALA A 192 0.18 16.08 0.45
CA ALA A 192 1.28 16.20 1.40
C ALA A 192 1.03 17.31 2.43
N ASP A 193 0.55 18.49 1.99
CA ASP A 193 0.19 19.60 2.88
C ASP A 193 -0.91 19.20 3.87
N THR A 194 -1.96 18.54 3.35
CA THR A 194 -3.09 18.04 4.16
C THR A 194 -2.58 17.06 5.23
N MET A 195 -1.68 16.16 4.85
CA MET A 195 -1.11 15.17 5.75
C MET A 195 -0.23 15.83 6.82
N VAL A 196 0.59 16.83 6.46
CA VAL A 196 1.44 17.58 7.41
C VAL A 196 0.58 18.31 8.44
N GLU A 197 -0.48 18.99 8.00
CA GLU A 197 -1.42 19.67 8.89
C GLU A 197 -2.07 18.68 9.87
N TYR A 198 -2.63 17.59 9.35
CA TYR A 198 -3.25 16.55 10.17
C TYR A 198 -2.27 15.94 11.18
N CYS A 199 -1.05 15.63 10.75
CA CYS A 199 -0.03 15.05 11.62
C CYS A 199 0.38 16.01 12.75
N SER A 200 0.50 17.31 12.45
CA SER A 200 0.82 18.33 13.44
C SER A 200 -0.28 18.45 14.51
N GLU A 201 -1.54 18.30 14.14
CA GLU A 201 -2.68 18.40 15.07
C GLU A 201 -2.84 17.13 15.93
N ASN A 202 -2.48 15.96 15.39
CA ASN A 202 -2.76 14.66 16.02
C ASN A 202 -1.51 14.00 16.61
N GLY A 203 -0.36 14.69 16.61
CA GLY A 203 0.88 14.17 17.18
C GLY A 203 1.41 12.97 16.40
N LEU A 204 1.52 13.10 15.07
CA LEU A 204 2.14 12.12 14.19
C LEU A 204 3.31 12.77 13.45
N ARG A 205 4.24 11.95 12.92
CA ARG A 205 5.35 12.42 12.07
C ARG A 205 5.02 12.12 10.61
N PRO A 206 4.86 13.12 9.72
CA PRO A 206 4.46 12.87 8.34
C PRO A 206 5.63 12.33 7.51
N LEU A 207 5.32 11.36 6.66
CA LEU A 207 6.27 10.71 5.77
C LEU A 207 5.60 10.38 4.42
N TYR A 208 5.99 11.08 3.37
CA TYR A 208 5.49 10.80 2.01
C TYR A 208 6.39 9.78 1.31
N ILE A 209 5.87 8.92 0.45
CA ILE A 209 6.67 7.92 -0.28
C ILE A 209 6.19 7.86 -1.73
N ILE A 210 7.09 8.13 -2.66
CA ILE A 210 6.83 7.98 -4.10
C ILE A 210 7.64 6.80 -4.62
N ILE A 211 6.99 5.79 -5.19
CA ILE A 211 7.69 4.63 -5.76
C ILE A 211 7.38 4.47 -7.25
N PRO A 212 8.38 4.06 -8.06
CA PRO A 212 8.14 3.58 -9.42
C PRO A 212 7.13 2.43 -9.44
N SER A 213 6.07 2.63 -10.22
CA SER A 213 5.03 1.65 -10.48
C SER A 213 5.61 0.48 -11.25
N ALA A 214 4.97 -0.66 -11.09
CA ALA A 214 5.51 -1.92 -11.57
C ALA A 214 5.46 -2.12 -13.10
N GLY A 215 5.05 -1.08 -13.85
CA GLY A 215 5.05 -1.05 -15.31
C GLY A 215 6.18 -0.22 -15.93
N GLY A 216 7.02 0.44 -15.12
CA GLY A 216 8.20 1.19 -15.59
C GLY A 216 9.43 0.31 -15.78
N GLU A 217 10.48 0.85 -16.40
CA GLU A 217 11.78 0.17 -16.55
C GLU A 217 12.44 -0.16 -15.20
N HIS A 218 12.08 0.58 -14.14
CA HIS A 218 12.62 0.45 -12.79
C HIS A 218 11.54 0.12 -11.75
N SER A 219 10.72 -0.90 -12.04
CA SER A 219 9.71 -1.42 -11.10
C SER A 219 10.28 -1.69 -9.70
N MET A 220 9.57 -1.23 -8.66
CA MET A 220 9.92 -1.51 -7.26
C MET A 220 9.22 -2.71 -6.67
N TYR A 221 8.17 -3.21 -7.31
CA TYR A 221 7.33 -4.28 -6.77
C TYR A 221 6.72 -5.11 -7.90
N ASN A 222 6.39 -6.36 -7.61
CA ASN A 222 5.81 -7.23 -8.61
C ASN A 222 4.32 -6.88 -8.87
N GLN A 223 3.92 -6.67 -10.13
CA GLN A 223 2.52 -6.36 -10.50
C GLN A 223 1.48 -7.43 -10.12
N LYS A 224 1.92 -8.64 -9.77
CA LYS A 224 1.05 -9.77 -9.44
C LYS A 224 0.96 -10.00 -7.94
N SER A 225 2.06 -9.94 -7.21
CA SER A 225 2.06 -10.18 -5.76
C SER A 225 2.13 -8.90 -4.92
N GLY A 226 2.55 -7.78 -5.52
CA GLY A 226 2.87 -6.55 -4.80
C GLY A 226 4.12 -6.65 -3.92
N LEU A 227 4.81 -7.79 -3.90
CA LEU A 227 6.05 -7.94 -3.15
C LEU A 227 7.15 -7.06 -3.76
N PRO A 228 8.02 -6.44 -2.94
CA PRO A 228 9.10 -5.64 -3.48
C PRO A 228 10.04 -6.47 -4.37
N GLU A 229 10.51 -5.89 -5.47
CA GLU A 229 11.42 -6.57 -6.38
C GLU A 229 12.81 -6.72 -5.77
N ARG A 230 13.34 -7.95 -5.81
CA ARG A 230 14.73 -8.23 -5.42
C ARG A 230 15.63 -7.95 -6.62
N LEU A 231 16.20 -6.76 -6.68
CA LEU A 231 17.07 -6.35 -7.80
C LEU A 231 18.54 -6.76 -7.60
N THR A 232 18.95 -7.24 -6.41
CA THR A 232 20.34 -7.66 -6.14
C THR A 232 20.51 -9.18 -6.15
N GLN A 233 21.61 -9.65 -6.75
CA GLN A 233 21.95 -11.09 -6.86
C GLN A 233 22.25 -11.74 -5.49
N GLU A 234 22.50 -10.95 -4.45
CA GLU A 234 22.82 -11.43 -3.10
C GLU A 234 21.58 -11.74 -2.24
N GLY A 235 20.39 -11.35 -2.69
CA GLY A 235 19.12 -11.91 -2.25
C GLY A 235 18.69 -11.64 -0.80
N LYS A 236 19.30 -10.67 -0.12
CA LYS A 236 18.97 -10.34 1.29
C LYS A 236 18.00 -9.17 1.41
N ASP A 237 18.29 -8.03 0.77
CA ASP A 237 17.47 -6.82 0.88
C ASP A 237 16.93 -6.35 -0.49
N THR A 238 15.75 -5.74 -0.48
CA THR A 238 15.17 -5.13 -1.69
C THR A 238 15.64 -3.70 -1.81
N VAL A 239 15.78 -3.20 -3.04
CA VAL A 239 16.13 -1.80 -3.27
C VAL A 239 15.10 -0.85 -2.65
N LEU A 240 13.84 -1.29 -2.54
CA LEU A 240 12.81 -0.54 -1.83
C LEU A 240 13.13 -0.39 -0.34
N ALA A 241 13.42 -1.48 0.39
CA ALA A 241 13.75 -1.42 1.81
C ALA A 241 15.02 -0.61 2.08
N ASP A 242 16.08 -0.83 1.31
CA ASP A 242 17.34 -0.08 1.44
C ASP A 242 17.14 1.42 1.26
N THR A 243 16.32 1.82 0.29
CA THR A 243 16.02 3.23 0.03
C THR A 243 15.17 3.82 1.16
N ILE A 244 14.12 3.12 1.62
CA ILE A 244 13.33 3.55 2.78
C ILE A 244 14.25 3.78 3.99
N TRP A 245 15.15 2.85 4.27
CA TRP A 245 16.08 2.95 5.40
C TRP A 245 17.01 4.17 5.30
N LYS A 246 17.65 4.37 4.14
CA LYS A 246 18.55 5.51 3.91
C LYS A 246 17.84 6.85 4.14
N GLU A 247 16.59 6.94 3.75
CA GLU A 247 15.79 8.15 3.89
C GLU A 247 15.36 8.41 5.34
N LEU A 248 14.93 7.37 6.06
CA LEU A 248 14.70 7.46 7.51
C LEU A 248 15.97 7.94 8.24
N GLN A 249 17.14 7.43 7.83
CA GLN A 249 18.42 7.83 8.40
C GLN A 249 18.77 9.29 8.10
N GLN A 250 18.65 9.73 6.85
CA GLN A 250 18.94 11.11 6.44
C GLN A 250 18.08 12.15 7.17
N LYS A 251 16.83 11.79 7.49
CA LYS A 251 15.91 12.63 8.25
C LYS A 251 16.11 12.56 9.77
N GLY A 252 17.03 11.72 10.24
CA GLY A 252 17.29 11.53 11.66
C GLY A 252 16.15 10.82 12.40
N PHE A 253 15.30 10.07 11.71
CA PHE A 253 14.30 9.20 12.33
C PHE A 253 14.92 7.92 12.88
N VAL A 254 16.02 7.46 12.27
CA VAL A 254 16.82 6.32 12.74
C VAL A 254 18.31 6.67 12.73
N SER A 255 19.09 6.01 13.58
CA SER A 255 20.55 6.14 13.62
C SER A 255 21.22 4.76 13.56
N TRP A 256 22.49 4.73 13.17
CA TRP A 256 23.32 3.54 13.37
C TRP A 256 23.64 3.42 14.86
N ASP A 257 23.33 2.27 15.45
CA ASP A 257 23.96 1.81 16.70
C ASP A 257 25.30 1.13 16.41
#